data_AF-R1G9C3-F1
#
_entry.id   AF-R1G9C3-F1
#
_cell.length_a   1.000
_cell.length_b   1.000
_cell.length_c   1.000
_cell.angle_alpha   90.00
_cell.angle_beta   90.00
_cell.angle_gamma   90.00
#
_symmetry.space_group_name_H-M   'P 1'
#
loop_
_entity.id
_entity.type
_entity.pdbx_description
1 polymer ?
#
loop_
_entity_poly.entity_id
_entity_poly.type
_entity_poly.pdbx_seq_one_letter_code
_entity_poly.pdbx_strand_id
1 'polypeptide(L)'
;MKKIGDVELRLAKGPVPHYKELKELERSIVKVIIEEFGTEELIKRYSNPLWFNSLACLLGFEWNYSGMTTVTLKALKEISIEDNLPIIVLGGKGKDSKITEEIETKDIKDKLKDKIKVYYQ
;
A
#
# COMPACT_ATOMS: atom_id res chain seq x y z
N MET A 1 -0.90 -8.70 36.18
CA MET A 1 -2.37 -8.77 35.94
C MET A 1 -2.78 -10.24 35.86
N LYS A 2 -3.93 -10.61 36.43
CA LYS A 2 -4.48 -11.98 36.35
C LYS A 2 -5.18 -12.15 35.00
N LYS A 3 -4.89 -13.21 34.22
CA LYS A 3 -5.59 -13.51 32.96
C LYS A 3 -7.07 -13.77 33.28
N ILE A 4 -7.97 -12.98 32.69
CA ILE A 4 -9.42 -13.07 32.92
C ILE A 4 -10.18 -13.77 31.78
N GLY A 5 -9.47 -14.14 30.71
CA GLY A 5 -10.03 -14.85 29.56
C GLY A 5 -9.06 -14.90 28.39
N ASP A 6 -9.51 -15.52 27.32
CA ASP A 6 -8.87 -15.53 26.01
C ASP A 6 -9.92 -15.41 24.91
N VAL A 7 -9.53 -14.81 23.79
CA VAL A 7 -10.34 -14.70 22.58
C VAL A 7 -9.48 -15.11 21.40
N GLU A 8 -10.03 -15.94 20.54
CA GLU A 8 -9.38 -16.34 19.30
C GLU A 8 -9.82 -15.40 18.17
N LEU A 9 -8.90 -14.55 17.71
CA LEU A 9 -9.12 -13.70 16.53
C LEU A 9 -8.60 -14.44 15.30
N ARG A 10 -9.52 -15.04 14.54
CA ARG A 10 -9.16 -15.77 13.33
C ARG A 10 -8.60 -14.81 12.28
N LEU A 11 -7.46 -15.16 11.70
CA LEU A 11 -6.84 -14.42 10.61
C LEU A 11 -7.28 -15.02 9.27
N ALA A 12 -7.93 -14.22 8.43
CA ALA A 12 -8.34 -14.63 7.10
C ALA A 12 -7.13 -14.66 6.14
N LYS A 13 -7.07 -15.72 5.32
CA LYS A 13 -6.02 -15.97 4.33
C LYS A 13 -6.63 -16.58 3.07
N GLY A 14 -6.03 -16.31 1.91
CA GLY A 14 -6.45 -16.88 0.64
C GLY A 14 -5.90 -16.09 -0.54
N PRO A 15 -6.24 -16.50 -1.77
CA PRO A 15 -6.05 -15.67 -2.96
C PRO A 15 -7.03 -14.49 -2.93
N VAL A 16 -6.75 -13.47 -3.74
CA VAL A 16 -7.67 -12.35 -3.97
C VAL A 16 -8.43 -12.61 -5.28
N PRO A 17 -9.69 -13.08 -5.23
CA PRO A 17 -10.41 -13.56 -6.42
C PRO A 17 -10.83 -12.44 -7.39
N HIS A 18 -10.80 -11.18 -6.97
CA HIS A 18 -11.26 -10.01 -7.74
C HIS A 18 -10.23 -8.87 -7.77
N TYR A 19 -8.97 -9.21 -7.98
CA TYR A 19 -7.88 -8.22 -7.96
C TYR A 19 -8.03 -7.14 -9.04
N LYS A 20 -8.58 -7.50 -10.21
CA LYS A 20 -8.79 -6.55 -11.31
C LYS A 20 -9.80 -5.48 -10.92
N GLU A 21 -10.94 -5.88 -10.38
CA GLU A 21 -12.01 -5.00 -9.93
C GLU A 21 -11.53 -4.11 -8.76
N LEU A 22 -10.78 -4.70 -7.83
CA LEU A 22 -10.14 -3.98 -6.74
C LEU A 22 -9.22 -2.86 -7.27
N LYS A 23 -8.33 -3.18 -8.22
CA LYS A 23 -7.39 -2.22 -8.78
C LYS A 23 -8.11 -1.08 -9.50
N GLU A 24 -9.15 -1.38 -10.28
CA GLU A 24 -9.90 -0.33 -11.00
C GLU A 24 -10.69 0.59 -10.06
N LEU A 25 -11.21 0.06 -8.94
CA LEU A 25 -11.82 0.89 -7.89
C LEU A 25 -10.78 1.78 -7.21
N GLU A 26 -9.64 1.22 -6.81
CA GLU A 26 -8.55 1.99 -6.21
C GLU A 26 -8.02 3.05 -7.17
N ARG A 27 -7.87 2.74 -8.46
CA ARG A 27 -7.45 3.69 -9.50
C ARG A 27 -8.33 4.93 -9.50
N SER A 28 -9.63 4.72 -9.51
CA SER A 28 -10.61 5.80 -9.52
C SER A 28 -10.50 6.69 -8.28
N ILE A 29 -10.36 6.07 -7.10
CA ILE A 29 -10.21 6.77 -5.82
C ILE A 29 -8.90 7.59 -5.81
N VAL A 30 -7.78 6.96 -6.16
CA VAL A 30 -6.45 7.60 -6.16
C VAL A 30 -6.42 8.80 -7.10
N LYS A 31 -6.97 8.67 -8.31
CA LYS A 31 -7.01 9.78 -9.28
C LYS A 31 -7.82 10.95 -8.75
N VAL A 32 -9.02 10.71 -8.22
CA VAL A 32 -9.84 11.77 -7.61
C VAL A 32 -9.10 12.45 -6.45
N ILE A 33 -8.40 11.68 -5.60
CA ILE A 33 -7.63 12.28 -4.50
C ILE A 33 -6.52 13.19 -5.02
N ILE A 34 -5.78 12.74 -6.03
CA ILE A 34 -4.69 13.53 -6.62
C ILE A 34 -5.24 14.78 -7.33
N GLU A 35 -6.30 14.64 -8.10
CA GLU A 35 -6.91 15.73 -8.87
C GLU A 35 -7.49 16.82 -7.96
N GLU A 36 -8.18 16.44 -6.88
CA GLU A 36 -8.87 17.39 -5.99
C GLU A 36 -7.99 17.92 -4.85
N PHE A 37 -7.04 17.12 -4.35
CA PHE A 37 -6.28 17.44 -3.12
C PHE A 37 -4.75 17.36 -3.29
N GLY A 38 -4.25 16.88 -4.43
CA GLY A 38 -2.82 16.73 -4.69
C GLY A 38 -2.19 15.47 -4.08
N THR A 39 -0.92 15.24 -4.44
CA THR A 39 -0.17 14.05 -4.03
C THR A 39 0.15 14.00 -2.54
N GLU A 40 0.32 15.15 -1.89
CA GLU A 40 0.59 15.22 -0.46
C GLU A 40 -0.57 14.65 0.37
N GLU A 41 -1.81 14.93 -0.04
CA GLU A 41 -3.00 14.40 0.62
C GLU A 41 -3.12 12.88 0.44
N LEU A 42 -2.79 12.36 -0.74
CA LEU A 42 -2.72 10.93 -0.97
C LEU A 42 -1.74 10.26 0.00
N ILE A 43 -0.54 10.82 0.15
CA ILE A 43 0.47 10.29 1.08
C ILE A 43 -0.03 10.36 2.53
N LYS A 44 -0.66 11.48 2.94
CA LYS A 44 -1.25 11.63 4.30
C LYS A 44 -2.30 10.57 4.58
N ARG A 45 -3.21 10.32 3.63
CA ARG A 45 -4.28 9.33 3.75
C ARG A 45 -3.75 7.90 3.82
N TYR A 46 -2.85 7.53 2.92
CA TYR A 46 -2.21 6.20 2.94
C TYR A 46 -1.32 5.99 4.18
N SER A 47 -0.78 7.06 4.77
CA SER A 47 -0.02 6.99 6.03
C SER A 47 -0.90 6.89 7.27
N ASN A 48 -2.20 7.20 7.17
CA ASN A 48 -3.13 7.08 8.28
C ASN A 48 -3.64 5.64 8.37
N PRO A 49 -3.36 4.90 9.46
CA PRO A 49 -3.69 3.48 9.55
C PRO A 49 -5.21 3.21 9.54
N LEU A 50 -6.02 4.12 10.11
CA LEU A 50 -7.48 3.96 10.12
C LEU A 50 -8.06 4.20 8.73
N TRP A 51 -7.57 5.22 8.04
CA TRP A 51 -8.01 5.52 6.67
C TRP A 51 -7.59 4.40 5.71
N PHE A 52 -6.33 3.95 5.79
CA PHE A 52 -5.82 2.85 4.97
C PHE A 52 -6.57 1.54 5.23
N ASN A 53 -6.86 1.20 6.48
CA ASN A 53 -7.65 0.01 6.81
C ASN A 53 -9.08 0.12 6.25
N SER A 54 -9.69 1.31 6.36
CA SER A 54 -11.02 1.59 5.79
C SER A 54 -11.02 1.49 4.27
N LEU A 55 -9.99 2.01 3.60
CA LEU A 55 -9.80 1.87 2.15
C LEU A 55 -9.69 0.39 1.77
N ALA A 56 -8.84 -0.38 2.44
CA ALA A 56 -8.69 -1.80 2.14
C ALA A 56 -10.01 -2.55 2.32
N CYS A 57 -10.78 -2.23 3.37
CA CYS A 57 -12.13 -2.80 3.55
C CYS A 57 -13.10 -2.40 2.42
N LEU A 58 -13.08 -1.12 2.01
CA LEU A 58 -13.86 -0.62 0.87
C LEU A 58 -13.51 -1.35 -0.44
N LEU A 59 -12.23 -1.67 -0.62
CA LEU A 59 -11.70 -2.43 -1.76
C LEU A 59 -12.07 -3.92 -1.74
N GLY A 60 -12.75 -4.39 -0.70
CA GLY A 60 -13.28 -5.75 -0.60
C GLY A 60 -12.54 -6.67 0.37
N PHE A 61 -11.63 -6.14 1.21
CA PHE A 61 -11.02 -6.93 2.29
C PHE A 61 -11.90 -6.97 3.54
N GLU A 62 -11.75 -8.04 4.31
CA GLU A 62 -12.16 -8.02 5.72
C GLU A 62 -11.03 -7.43 6.58
N TRP A 63 -11.40 -6.88 7.74
CA TRP A 63 -10.49 -6.22 8.68
C TRP A 63 -9.34 -7.11 9.17
N ASN A 64 -9.55 -8.43 9.18
CA ASN A 64 -8.61 -9.46 9.66
C ASN A 64 -7.92 -10.21 8.50
N TYR A 65 -7.79 -9.60 7.32
CA TYR A 65 -7.15 -10.24 6.17
C TYR A 65 -5.64 -9.96 6.10
N SER A 66 -4.83 -11.01 6.13
CA SER A 66 -3.35 -10.89 6.14
C SER A 66 -2.74 -10.25 4.89
N GLY A 67 -3.49 -10.21 3.80
CA GLY A 67 -3.08 -9.63 2.52
C GLY A 67 -3.43 -8.15 2.34
N MET A 68 -4.24 -7.56 3.22
CA MET A 68 -4.87 -6.26 2.96
C MET A 68 -3.86 -5.15 2.66
N THR A 69 -2.78 -5.07 3.45
CA THR A 69 -1.73 -4.07 3.25
C THR A 69 -0.97 -4.30 1.96
N THR A 70 -0.53 -5.55 1.75
CA THR A 70 0.36 -5.89 0.63
C THR A 70 -0.34 -5.83 -0.72
N VAL A 71 -1.63 -6.18 -0.78
CA VAL A 71 -2.39 -6.16 -2.03
C VAL A 71 -2.83 -4.75 -2.39
N THR A 72 -3.32 -3.96 -1.42
CA THR A 72 -3.67 -2.55 -1.63
C THR A 72 -2.45 -1.75 -2.11
N LEU A 73 -1.30 -1.88 -1.44
CA LEU A 73 -0.08 -1.18 -1.89
C LEU A 73 0.45 -1.69 -3.23
N LYS A 74 0.25 -2.97 -3.56
CA LYS A 74 0.61 -3.51 -4.88
C LYS A 74 -0.25 -2.88 -5.97
N ALA A 75 -1.57 -2.78 -5.76
CA ALA A 75 -2.47 -2.14 -6.70
C ALA A 75 -2.11 -0.65 -6.88
N LEU A 76 -1.88 0.11 -5.79
CA LEU A 76 -1.38 1.48 -5.89
C LEU A 76 -0.08 1.59 -6.71
N LYS A 77 0.86 0.65 -6.52
CA LYS A 77 2.12 0.64 -7.27
C LYS A 77 1.88 0.42 -8.76
N GLU A 78 1.06 -0.55 -9.14
CA GLU A 78 0.70 -0.81 -10.54
C GLU A 78 -0.02 0.40 -11.16
N ILE A 79 -1.00 0.98 -10.46
CA ILE A 79 -1.71 2.19 -10.88
C ILE A 79 -0.74 3.35 -11.12
N SER A 80 0.19 3.58 -10.18
CA SER A 80 1.15 4.68 -10.29
C SER A 80 2.03 4.61 -11.55
N ILE A 81 2.35 3.39 -11.98
CA ILE A 81 3.16 3.13 -13.17
C ILE A 81 2.30 3.23 -14.43
N GLU A 82 1.16 2.54 -14.44
CA GLU A 82 0.25 2.47 -15.59
C GLU A 82 -0.31 3.84 -15.98
N ASP A 83 -0.66 4.67 -14.99
CA ASP A 83 -1.24 6.00 -15.22
C ASP A 83 -0.21 7.14 -15.14
N ASN A 84 1.09 6.80 -15.01
CA ASN A 84 2.18 7.77 -14.87
C ASN A 84 1.88 8.84 -13.80
N LEU A 85 1.43 8.38 -12.62
CA LEU A 85 1.06 9.28 -11.53
C LEU A 85 2.31 9.97 -10.95
N PRO A 86 2.19 11.20 -10.42
CA PRO A 86 3.30 11.95 -9.82
C PRO A 86 3.70 11.43 -8.42
N ILE A 87 3.70 10.11 -8.22
CA ILE A 87 4.11 9.40 -7.02
C ILE A 87 4.94 8.17 -7.38
N ILE A 88 5.82 7.75 -6.48
CA ILE A 88 6.58 6.51 -6.64
C ILE A 88 6.24 5.61 -5.45
N VAL A 89 5.75 4.41 -5.75
CA VAL A 89 5.56 3.35 -4.76
C VAL A 89 6.68 2.33 -4.90
N LEU A 90 7.28 1.97 -3.76
CA LEU A 90 8.42 1.07 -3.67
C LEU A 90 8.10 -0.11 -2.76
N GLY A 91 8.78 -1.23 -3.00
CA GLY A 91 8.68 -2.43 -2.18
C GLY A 91 7.48 -3.31 -2.52
N GLY A 92 7.16 -4.21 -1.61
CA GLY A 92 6.21 -5.30 -1.85
C GLY A 92 6.38 -6.44 -0.85
N LYS A 93 5.85 -7.61 -1.17
CA LYS A 93 5.89 -8.81 -0.31
C LYS A 93 6.80 -9.89 -0.90
N GLY A 94 7.57 -10.56 -0.05
CA GLY A 94 8.37 -11.71 -0.47
C GLY A 94 9.44 -11.32 -1.49
N LYS A 95 9.39 -11.87 -2.69
CA LYS A 95 10.37 -11.57 -3.75
C LYS A 95 10.33 -10.11 -4.19
N ASP A 96 9.19 -9.43 -4.04
CA ASP A 96 9.01 -8.02 -4.40
C ASP A 96 9.39 -7.06 -3.25
N SER A 97 9.96 -7.57 -2.15
CA SER A 97 10.40 -6.72 -1.01
C SER A 97 11.74 -6.01 -1.24
N LYS A 98 12.31 -6.14 -2.45
CA LYS A 98 13.65 -5.67 -2.83
C LYS A 98 13.71 -4.16 -3.08
N ILE A 99 13.35 -3.38 -2.08
CA ILE A 99 13.34 -1.90 -2.13
C ILE A 99 14.70 -1.35 -2.57
N THR A 100 15.81 -1.91 -2.08
CA THR A 100 17.16 -1.45 -2.39
C THR A 100 17.47 -1.49 -3.89
N GLU A 101 17.08 -2.56 -4.57
CA GLU A 101 17.25 -2.72 -6.03
C GLU A 101 16.33 -1.74 -6.81
N GLU A 102 15.11 -1.52 -6.32
CA GLU A 102 14.15 -0.59 -6.93
C GLU A 102 14.61 0.88 -6.85
N ILE A 103 15.36 1.25 -5.81
CA ILE A 103 15.85 2.61 -5.61
C ILE A 103 16.95 2.96 -6.62
N GLU A 104 17.80 1.99 -6.98
CA GLU A 104 18.92 2.22 -7.89
C GLU A 104 18.48 2.38 -9.34
N THR A 105 17.36 1.73 -9.69
CA THR A 105 16.81 1.72 -11.06
C THR A 105 15.86 2.88 -11.35
N LYS A 106 15.27 3.52 -10.32
CA LYS A 106 14.32 4.62 -10.49
C LYS A 106 14.96 5.99 -10.37
N ASP A 107 14.40 6.97 -11.10
CA ASP A 107 14.79 8.38 -11.05
C ASP A 107 14.28 9.04 -9.76
N ILE A 108 14.98 8.75 -8.66
CA ILE A 108 14.73 9.30 -7.32
C ILE A 108 15.85 10.31 -7.02
N LYS A 109 15.50 11.48 -6.46
CA LYS A 109 16.48 12.49 -6.05
C LYS A 109 17.55 11.86 -5.14
N ASP A 110 18.82 12.15 -5.39
CA ASP A 110 19.94 11.51 -4.67
C ASP A 110 19.86 11.68 -3.13
N LYS A 111 19.44 12.87 -2.67
CA LYS A 111 19.20 13.13 -1.23
C LYS A 111 18.17 12.19 -0.58
N LEU A 112 17.20 11.71 -1.35
CA LEU A 112 16.21 10.73 -0.90
C LEU A 112 16.78 9.32 -0.98
N LYS A 113 17.57 8.99 -2.01
CA LYS A 113 18.29 7.71 -2.12
C LYS A 113 19.19 7.46 -0.90
N ASP A 114 19.95 8.48 -0.50
CA ASP A 114 20.86 8.38 0.66
C ASP A 114 20.10 8.15 1.96
N LYS A 115 19.01 8.90 2.19
CA LYS A 115 18.16 8.71 3.37
C LYS A 115 17.56 7.31 3.42
N ILE A 116 17.06 6.79 2.30
CA ILE A 116 16.42 5.47 2.28
C ILE A 116 17.46 4.36 2.46
N LYS A 117 18.66 4.48 1.85
CA LYS A 117 19.74 3.48 2.01
C LYS A 117 20.16 3.31 3.48
N VAL A 118 20.18 4.38 4.28
CA VAL A 118 20.51 4.31 5.72
C VAL A 118 19.50 3.49 6.53
N TYR A 119 18.22 3.45 6.14
CA TYR A 119 17.18 2.72 6.88
C TYR A 119 17.10 1.23 6.52
N TYR A 120 17.68 0.80 5.39
CA TYR A 120 17.60 -0.56 4.87
C TYR A 120 18.98 -1.26 4.81
N GLN A 121 19.99 -0.69 5.47
CA GLN A 121 21.27 -1.33 5.80
C GLN A 121 21.24 -1.85 7.24
#